data_AF-A0A960EU45-F1
#
_entry.id   AF-A0A960EU45-F1
#
_cell.length_a   1.000
_cell.length_b   1.000
_cell.length_c   1.000
_cell.angle_alpha   90.00
_cell.angle_beta   90.00
_cell.angle_gamma   90.00
#
_symmetry.space_group_name_H-M   'P 1'
#
loop_
_entity.id
_entity.type
_entity.pdbx_description
1 polymer ?
#
loop_
_entity_poly.entity_id
_entity_poly.type
_entity_poly.pdbx_seq_one_letter_code
_entity_poly.pdbx_strand_id
1 'polypeptide(L)'
;MYPPAVHDEITGILNYLEEQLAALRAATFGLTDAQVRERPCRSTLSVGGLVKHATQVMRGGVARLRNPDAPRSFDEEAFAA
;
A
#
# COMPACT_ATOMS: atom_id res chain seq x y z
N MET A 1 -29.11 -9.75 -8.98
CA MET A 1 -28.13 -8.91 -8.27
C MET A 1 -27.77 -9.67 -7.00
N TYR A 2 -26.50 -10.06 -6.81
CA TYR A 2 -26.10 -10.70 -5.55
C TYR A 2 -26.18 -9.65 -4.42
N PRO A 3 -26.69 -10.01 -3.23
CA PRO A 3 -26.64 -9.10 -2.10
C PRO A 3 -25.18 -8.73 -1.80
N PRO A 4 -24.89 -7.49 -1.36
CA PRO A 4 -23.55 -7.14 -0.91
C PRO A 4 -23.16 -8.10 0.22
N ALA A 5 -21.94 -8.62 0.16
CA ALA A 5 -21.43 -9.44 1.24
C ALA A 5 -21.42 -8.61 2.53
N VAL A 6 -22.06 -9.14 3.58
CA VAL A 6 -22.08 -8.49 4.89
C VAL A 6 -20.81 -8.94 5.63
N HIS A 7 -19.85 -8.05 5.71
CA HIS A 7 -18.58 -8.25 6.40
C HIS A 7 -18.52 -7.39 7.66
N ASP A 8 -17.80 -7.84 8.68
CA ASP A 8 -17.31 -6.91 9.69
C ASP A 8 -16.27 -5.97 9.09
N GLU A 9 -15.99 -4.86 9.79
CA GLU A 9 -15.10 -3.82 9.31
C GLU A 9 -13.70 -4.35 8.98
N ILE A 10 -13.16 -5.22 9.83
CA ILE A 10 -11.82 -5.79 9.66
C ILE A 10 -11.77 -6.64 8.39
N THR A 11 -12.74 -7.52 8.19
CA THR A 11 -12.86 -8.38 7.01
C THR A 11 -13.00 -7.54 5.75
N GLY A 12 -13.82 -6.49 5.78
CA GLY A 12 -13.96 -5.56 4.66
C GLY A 12 -12.64 -4.88 4.28
N ILE A 13 -11.88 -4.40 5.27
CA ILE A 13 -10.57 -3.76 5.05
C ILE A 13 -9.55 -4.77 4.51
N LEU A 14 -9.50 -5.99 5.04
CA LEU A 14 -8.57 -7.02 4.57
C LEU A 14 -8.85 -7.42 3.12
N ASN A 15 -10.12 -7.62 2.76
CA ASN A 15 -10.51 -7.93 1.37
C ASN A 15 -10.14 -6.77 0.44
N TYR A 16 -10.36 -5.52 0.86
CA TYR A 16 -9.94 -4.36 0.08
C TYR A 16 -8.43 -4.32 -0.13
N LEU A 17 -7.63 -4.57 0.91
CA LEU A 17 -6.17 -4.65 0.79
C LEU A 17 -5.73 -5.76 -0.17
N GLU A 18 -6.40 -6.91 -0.15
CA GLU A 18 -6.12 -8.02 -1.07
C GLU A 18 -6.34 -7.60 -2.54
N GLU A 19 -7.48 -6.97 -2.85
CA GLU A 19 -7.77 -6.46 -4.20
C GLU A 19 -6.74 -5.42 -4.66
N GLN A 20 -6.36 -4.48 -3.79
CA GLN A 20 -5.35 -3.47 -4.13
C GLN A 20 -3.97 -4.11 -4.39
N LEU A 21 -3.59 -5.14 -3.63
CA LEU A 21 -2.34 -5.87 -3.85
C LEU A 21 -2.39 -6.73 -5.12
N ALA A 22 -3.55 -7.31 -5.44
CA ALA A 22 -3.76 -8.03 -6.70
C ALA A 22 -3.62 -7.10 -7.90
N ALA A 23 -4.20 -5.89 -7.84
CA ALA A 23 -4.06 -4.87 -8.88
C ALA A 23 -2.59 -4.47 -9.11
N LEU A 24 -1.81 -4.29 -8.04
CA LEU A 24 -0.37 -4.01 -8.15
C LEU A 24 0.39 -5.17 -8.82
N ARG A 25 0.09 -6.42 -8.43
CA ARG A 25 0.70 -7.61 -9.06
C ARG A 25 0.37 -7.68 -10.55
N ALA A 26 -0.90 -7.49 -10.90
CA ALA A 26 -1.35 -7.47 -12.29
C ALA A 26 -0.66 -6.37 -13.09
N ALA A 27 -0.55 -5.15 -12.55
CA ALA A 27 0.13 -4.04 -13.20
C ALA A 27 1.63 -4.28 -13.44
N THR A 28 2.27 -5.12 -12.62
CA THR A 28 3.70 -5.47 -12.77
C THR A 28 3.94 -6.67 -13.68
N PHE A 29 2.91 -7.44 -14.00
CA PHE A 29 3.06 -8.71 -14.69
C PHE A 29 3.61 -8.52 -16.10
N GLY A 30 4.69 -9.24 -16.43
CA GLY A 30 5.31 -9.20 -17.76
C GLY A 30 6.15 -7.94 -18.05
N LEU A 31 6.25 -6.99 -17.12
CA LEU A 31 7.15 -5.85 -17.28
C LEU A 31 8.61 -6.29 -17.16
N THR A 32 9.45 -5.77 -18.04
CA THR A 32 10.90 -5.85 -17.87
C THR A 32 11.35 -4.96 -16.72
N ASP A 33 12.54 -5.28 -16.22
CA ASP A 33 13.26 -4.49 -15.25
C ASP A 33 13.44 -3.01 -15.66
N ALA A 34 13.67 -2.74 -16.94
CA ALA A 34 13.75 -1.37 -17.44
C ALA A 34 12.39 -0.66 -17.34
N GLN A 35 11.33 -1.30 -17.82
CA GLN A 35 9.97 -0.74 -17.82
C GLN A 35 9.44 -0.47 -16.40
N VAL A 36 9.70 -1.36 -15.44
CA VAL A 36 9.23 -1.19 -14.06
C VAL A 36 9.89 0.01 -13.34
N ARG A 37 11.03 0.49 -13.87
CA ARG A 37 11.79 1.65 -13.38
C ARG A 37 11.41 2.96 -14.09
N GLU A 38 10.65 2.92 -15.17
CA GLU A 38 10.22 4.12 -15.88
C GLU A 38 9.27 4.99 -15.03
N ARG A 39 9.28 6.30 -15.30
CA ARG A 39 8.43 7.31 -14.64
C ARG A 39 7.69 8.15 -15.70
N PRO A 40 6.80 7.54 -16.50
CA PRO A 40 6.13 8.24 -17.60
C PRO A 40 5.04 9.21 -17.11
N CYS A 41 4.56 9.04 -15.87
CA CYS A 41 3.54 9.89 -15.26
C CYS A 41 4.16 11.06 -14.48
N ARG A 42 3.34 12.06 -14.11
CA ARG A 42 3.77 13.22 -13.31
C ARG A 42 4.31 12.84 -11.91
N SER A 43 3.97 11.65 -11.41
CA SER A 43 4.46 11.14 -10.14
C SER A 43 5.95 10.80 -10.21
N THR A 44 6.67 11.03 -9.11
CA THR A 44 8.08 10.64 -8.98
C THR A 44 8.27 9.13 -8.76
N LEU A 45 7.20 8.38 -8.48
CA LEU A 45 7.26 6.93 -8.27
C LEU A 45 7.08 6.19 -9.61
N SER A 46 7.98 5.24 -9.88
CA SER A 46 7.77 4.22 -10.91
C SER A 46 6.83 3.12 -10.41
N VAL A 47 6.38 2.21 -11.28
CA VAL A 47 5.59 1.04 -10.87
C VAL A 47 6.35 0.19 -9.84
N GLY A 48 7.65 -0.02 -10.03
CA GLY A 48 8.51 -0.70 -9.05
C GLY A 48 8.65 0.10 -7.74
N GLY A 49 8.66 1.43 -7.83
CA GLY A 49 8.60 2.33 -6.69
C GLY A 49 7.31 2.17 -5.87
N LEU A 50 6.17 2.02 -6.54
CA LEU A 50 4.88 1.77 -5.90
C LEU A 50 4.87 0.43 -5.15
N VAL A 51 5.40 -0.65 -5.74
CA VAL A 51 5.53 -1.95 -5.07
C VAL A 51 6.39 -1.85 -3.81
N LYS A 52 7.53 -1.16 -3.90
CA LYS A 52 8.42 -0.94 -2.75
C LYS A 52 7.70 -0.13 -1.65
N HIS A 53 7.02 0.94 -2.04
CA HIS A 53 6.29 1.80 -1.11
C HIS A 53 5.16 1.04 -0.39
N ALA A 54 4.32 0.31 -1.14
CA ALA A 54 3.26 -0.52 -0.56
C ALA A 54 3.82 -1.53 0.45
N THR A 55 4.94 -2.19 0.10
CA THR A 55 5.61 -3.13 1.00
C THR A 55 6.10 -2.44 2.27
N GLN A 56 6.70 -1.25 2.17
CA GLN A 56 7.15 -0.46 3.32
C GLN A 56 5.97 -0.11 4.24
N VAL A 57 4.86 0.39 3.69
CA VAL A 57 3.67 0.79 4.46
C VAL A 57 3.07 -0.43 5.18
N MET A 58 2.90 -1.56 4.49
CA MET A 58 2.35 -2.78 5.08
C MET A 58 3.23 -3.32 6.20
N ARG A 59 4.56 -3.33 6.03
CA ARG A 59 5.50 -3.73 7.09
C ARG A 59 5.42 -2.80 8.30
N GLY A 60 5.30 -1.50 8.06
CA GLY A 60 5.09 -0.51 9.12
C GLY A 60 3.78 -0.76 9.87
N GLY A 61 2.69 -1.07 9.16
CA GLY A 61 1.41 -1.45 9.76
C GLY A 61 1.51 -2.67 10.66
N VAL A 62 2.10 -3.75 10.17
CA VAL A 62 2.31 -4.98 10.96
C VAL A 62 3.22 -4.72 12.17
N ALA A 63 4.27 -3.92 12.01
CA ALA A 63 5.15 -3.57 13.13
C ALA A 63 4.38 -2.82 14.24
N ARG A 64 3.49 -1.88 13.87
CA ARG A 64 2.64 -1.17 14.83
C ARG A 64 1.65 -2.11 15.53
N LEU A 65 1.06 -3.06 14.81
CA LEU A 65 0.16 -4.05 15.41
C LEU A 65 0.88 -4.96 16.41
N ARG A 66 2.15 -5.30 16.14
CA ARG A 66 2.99 -6.10 17.04
C ARG A 66 3.49 -5.33 18.26
N ASN A 67 3.50 -4.01 18.20
CA ASN A 67 3.96 -3.15 19.29
C ASN A 67 3.02 -1.94 19.44
N PRO A 68 1.79 -2.15 19.96
CA PRO A 68 0.76 -1.13 20.00
C PRO A 68 1.11 0.06 20.92
N ASP A 69 1.94 -0.19 21.94
CA ASP A 69 2.35 0.80 22.95
C ASP A 69 3.63 1.56 22.55
N ALA A 70 4.22 1.24 21.40
CA ALA A 70 5.40 1.96 20.91
C ALA A 70 5.07 3.47 20.77
N PRO A 71 5.93 4.36 21.29
CA PRO A 71 5.70 5.79 21.20
C PRO A 71 5.65 6.21 19.73
N ARG A 72 4.58 6.92 19.37
CA ARG A 72 4.44 7.50 18.03
C ARG A 72 5.06 8.89 18.06
N SER A 73 6.20 9.06 17.39
CA SER A 73 6.70 10.40 17.12
C SER A 73 5.89 11.00 15.97
N PHE A 74 5.10 12.01 16.28
CA PHE A 74 4.57 12.91 15.27
C PHE A 74 5.57 14.04 15.12
N ASP A 75 6.12 14.18 13.92
CA ASP A 75 6.96 15.32 13.58
C ASP A 75 6.04 16.47 13.23
N GLU A 76 5.74 17.34 14.20
CA GLU A 76 4.89 18.52 13.98
C GLU A 76 5.50 19.48 12.95
N GLU A 77 6.83 19.53 12.84
CA GLU A 77 7.53 20.36 11.84
C GLU A 77 7.28 19.85 10.42
N ALA A 78 7.08 18.54 10.24
CA ALA A 78 6.73 17.95 8.95
C ALA A 78 5.33 18.36 8.44
N PHE A 79 4.45 18.86 9.32
CA PHE A 79 3.10 19.35 8.98
C PHE A 79 2.95 20.87 9.08
N ALA A 80 3.97 21.58 9.56
CA ALA A 80 4.03 23.03 9.58
C ALA A 80 4.47 23.55 8.20
N ALA A 81 3.51 23.59 7.26
CA ALA A 81 3.65 24.30 5.99
C ALA A 81 3.11 25.73 6.09
#